data_AF-A0A1Y1SGH1-F1
#
_entry.id   AF-A0A1Y1SGH1-F1
#
_cell.length_a   1.000
_cell.length_b   1.000
_cell.length_c   1.000
_cell.angle_alpha   90.00
_cell.angle_beta   90.00
_cell.angle_gamma   90.00
#
_symmetry.space_group_name_H-M   'P 1'
#
loop_
_entity.id
_entity.type
_entity.pdbx_description
1 polymer ?
#
loop_
_entity_poly.entity_id
_entity_poly.type
_entity_poly.pdbx_seq_one_letter_code
_entity_poly.pdbx_strand_id
1 'polypeptide(L)' 'MGKKTQIACWAYPDLLENVDAKREELSSELGFIPTRSDIMRAALENYLEMDVTAYDKDTSARSIAQRKRWARERGEE' A
#
# COMPACT_ATOMS: atom_id res chain seq x y z
N MET A 1 -8.50 1.35 -20.53
CA MET A 1 -8.40 2.27 -19.38
C MET A 1 -9.21 1.67 -18.25
N GLY A 2 -8.57 1.13 -17.21
CA GLY A 2 -9.28 0.48 -16.10
C GLY A 2 -10.04 1.52 -15.27
N LYS A 3 -11.29 1.23 -14.90
CA LYS A 3 -12.05 2.08 -13.97
C LYS A 3 -11.60 1.74 -12.54
N LYS A 4 -11.26 2.76 -11.74
CA LYS A 4 -11.02 2.59 -10.30
C LYS A 4 -12.36 2.33 -9.63
N THR A 5 -12.50 1.20 -8.96
CA THR A 5 -13.68 0.88 -8.14
C THR A 5 -13.36 1.14 -6.68
N GLN A 6 -14.22 1.88 -5.98
CA GLN A 6 -14.15 2.06 -4.54
C GLN A 6 -15.09 1.05 -3.87
N ILE A 7 -14.59 0.36 -2.84
CA ILE A 7 -15.36 -0.63 -2.09
C ILE A 7 -15.33 -0.21 -0.62
N ALA A 8 -16.51 -0.04 -0.03
CA ALA A 8 -16.62 0.14 1.41
C ALA A 8 -16.41 -1.22 2.10
N CYS A 9 -15.51 -1.27 3.09
CA CYS A 9 -15.22 -2.48 3.84
C CYS A 9 -15.40 -2.24 5.35
N TRP A 10 -15.86 -3.28 6.02
CA TRP A 10 -15.97 -3.32 7.47
C TRP A 10 -14.89 -4.26 7.99
N ALA A 11 -14.21 -3.85 9.07
CA ALA A 11 -13.15 -4.61 9.70
C ALA A 11 -13.34 -4.58 11.22
N TYR A 12 -12.89 -5.63 11.88
CA TYR A 12 -12.85 -5.67 13.34
C TYR A 12 -11.90 -4.59 13.89
N PRO A 13 -12.19 -4.01 15.08
CA PRO A 13 -11.35 -2.98 15.68
C PRO A 13 -9.87 -3.40 15.81
N ASP A 14 -9.61 -4.60 16.31
CA ASP A 14 -8.25 -5.13 16.49
C ASP A 14 -7.47 -5.22 15.16
N LEU A 15 -8.15 -5.51 14.06
CA LEU A 15 -7.54 -5.48 12.73
C LEU A 15 -7.19 -4.05 12.31
N LEU A 16 -8.04 -3.08 12.61
CA LEU A 16 -7.77 -1.66 12.32
C LEU A 16 -6.58 -1.14 13.14
N GLU A 17 -6.44 -1.56 14.40
CA GLU A 17 -5.28 -1.25 15.24
C GLU A 17 -3.99 -1.83 14.64
N ASN A 18 -4.01 -3.08 14.21
CA ASN A 18 -2.86 -3.70 13.53
C ASN A 18 -2.51 -3.00 12.20
N VAL A 19 -3.53 -2.57 11.45
CA VAL A 19 -3.33 -1.78 10.22
C VAL A 19 -2.67 -0.45 10.56
N ASP A 20 -3.12 0.25 11.60
CA ASP A 20 -2.52 1.52 12.00
C ASP A 20 -1.09 1.37 12.51
N ALA A 21 -0.80 0.35 13.31
CA ALA A 21 0.58 0.04 13.72
C ALA A 21 1.49 -0.19 12.50
N LYS A 22 1.00 -0.91 11.48
CA LYS A 22 1.76 -1.12 10.25
C LYS A 22 1.97 0.15 9.43
N ARG A 23 1.03 1.10 9.47
CA ARG A 23 1.17 2.41 8.83
C ARG A 23 2.31 3.20 9.47
N GLU A 24 2.40 3.17 10.80
CA GLU A 24 3.47 3.86 11.54
C GLU A 24 4.84 3.24 11.23
N GLU A 25 4.94 1.91 11.27
CA GLU A 25 6.18 1.18 10.91
C GLU A 25 6.65 1.55 9.50
N LEU A 26 5.75 1.50 8.51
CA LEU A 26 6.08 1.84 7.13
C LEU A 26 6.33 3.34 6.93
N SER A 27 5.86 4.20 7.83
CA SER A 27 6.15 5.64 7.74
C SER A 27 7.64 5.92 7.90
N SER A 28 8.32 5.17 8.77
CA SER A 28 9.77 5.29 8.98
C SER A 28 10.55 4.87 7.73
N GLU A 29 10.10 3.83 7.03
CA GLU A 29 10.73 3.36 5.79
C GLU A 29 10.43 4.26 4.59
N LEU A 30 9.19 4.76 4.48
CA LEU A 30 8.72 5.46 3.30
C LEU A 30 8.92 6.98 3.36
N GLY A 31 9.17 7.55 4.54
CA GLY A 31 9.26 9.00 4.74
C GLY A 31 7.91 9.73 4.64
N PHE A 32 6.79 9.01 4.66
CA PHE A 32 5.44 9.53 4.81
C PHE A 32 4.53 8.46 5.40
N ILE A 33 3.46 8.86 6.10
CA ILE A 33 2.49 7.92 6.67
C ILE A 33 1.54 7.45 5.56
N PRO A 34 1.53 6.16 5.16
CA PRO A 34 0.58 5.63 4.19
C PRO A 34 -0.86 5.69 4.72
N THR A 35 -1.84 5.71 3.83
CA THR A 35 -3.25 5.63 4.23
C THR A 35 -3.64 4.18 4.57
N ARG A 36 -4.73 3.98 5.32
CA ARG A 36 -5.27 2.62 5.57
C ARG A 36 -5.60 1.89 4.26
N SER A 37 -6.11 2.61 3.26
CA SER A 37 -6.39 2.05 1.93
C SER A 37 -5.14 1.57 1.21
N ASP A 38 -3.99 2.22 1.42
CA ASP A 38 -2.73 1.80 0.81
C ASP A 38 -2.22 0.50 1.44
N ILE A 39 -2.35 0.37 2.76
CA ILE A 39 -2.03 -0.88 3.47
C ILE A 39 -2.94 -2.01 3.02
N MET A 40 -4.25 -1.76 2.97
CA MET A 40 -5.21 -2.77 2.53
C MET A 40 -4.97 -3.19 1.08
N ARG A 41 -4.63 -2.25 0.19
CA ARG A 41 -4.27 -2.55 -1.18
C ARG A 41 -3.03 -3.43 -1.25
N ALA A 42 -1.95 -3.06 -0.54
CA ALA A 42 -0.72 -3.84 -0.52
C ALA A 42 -0.93 -5.26 0.05
N ALA A 43 -1.77 -5.40 1.08
CA ALA A 43 -2.13 -6.69 1.65
C ALA A 43 -2.90 -7.57 0.66
N LEU A 44 -3.86 -6.99 -0.08
CA LEU A 44 -4.64 -7.70 -1.09
C LEU A 44 -3.79 -8.07 -2.31
N GLU A 45 -2.91 -7.18 -2.78
CA GLU A 45 -1.94 -7.46 -3.85
C GLU A 45 -1.06 -8.66 -3.48
N ASN A 46 -0.53 -8.66 -2.25
CA ASN A 46 0.29 -9.77 -1.75
C ASN A 46 -0.51 -11.06 -1.59
N TYR A 47 -1.73 -10.99 -1.05
CA TYR A 47 -2.60 -12.16 -0.86
C TYR A 47 -3.04 -12.79 -2.18
N LEU A 48 -3.30 -11.96 -3.20
CA LEU A 48 -3.73 -12.42 -4.52
C LEU A 48 -2.57 -12.74 -5.46
N GLU A 49 -1.33 -12.48 -5.04
CA GLU A 49 -0.12 -12.58 -5.88
C GLU A 49 -0.24 -11.77 -7.19
N MET A 50 -0.90 -10.60 -7.11
CA MET A 50 -1.17 -9.74 -8.26
C MET A 50 -0.48 -8.39 -8.12
N ASP A 51 0.30 -8.02 -9.14
CA ASP A 51 0.81 -6.66 -9.28
C ASP A 51 -0.19 -5.80 -10.06
N VAL A 52 -0.88 -4.90 -9.36
CA VAL A 52 -1.82 -3.95 -9.98
C VAL A 52 -1.23 -2.56 -10.19
N THR A 53 0.08 -2.37 -9.97
CA THR A 53 0.75 -1.07 -10.15
C THR A 53 0.61 -0.55 -11.58
N ALA A 54 0.53 -1.43 -12.58
CA ALA A 54 0.28 -1.08 -13.97
C ALA A 54 -1.09 -0.41 -14.22
N TYR A 55 -2.04 -0.57 -13.29
CA TYR A 55 -3.38 0.00 -13.39
C TYR A 55 -3.53 1.32 -12.62
N ASP A 56 -2.56 1.72 -11.80
CA ASP A 56 -2.63 2.95 -11.02
C ASP A 56 -2.00 4.14 -11.79
N LYS A 57 -2.87 4.99 -12.36
CA LYS A 57 -2.44 6.22 -13.03
C LYS A 57 -2.24 7.41 -12.09
N ASP A 58 -2.52 7.29 -10.78
CA ASP A 58 -2.23 8.35 -9.80
C ASP A 58 -0.77 8.26 -9.33
N THR A 59 0.14 8.66 -10.21
CA THR A 59 1.58 8.78 -9.94
C THR A 59 1.97 10.00 -9.10
N SER A 60 1.03 10.70 -8.46
CA SER A 60 1.33 11.87 -7.61
C SER A 60 1.69 11.47 -6.16
N ALA A 61 1.13 10.36 -5.66
CA ALA A 61 1.51 9.74 -4.40
C ALA A 61 2.06 8.34 -4.71
N ARG A 62 3.37 8.26 -4.98
CA ARG A 62 4.08 7.01 -5.32
C ARG A 62 3.64 5.88 -4.38
N SER A 63 3.02 4.84 -4.93
CA SER A 63 2.49 3.71 -4.16
C SER A 63 3.58 3.03 -3.34
N ILE A 64 3.19 2.38 -2.23
CA ILE A 64 4.11 1.63 -1.37
C ILE A 64 4.89 0.59 -2.20
N ALA A 65 4.22 -0.10 -3.12
CA ALA A 65 4.83 -1.06 -4.04
C ALA A 65 5.88 -0.41 -4.96
N GLN A 66 5.58 0.75 -5.53
CA GLN A 66 6.52 1.49 -6.39
C GLN A 66 7.74 1.98 -5.60
N ARG A 67 7.56 2.42 -4.35
CA ARG A 67 8.67 2.85 -3.48
C ARG A 67 9.50 1.69 -2.96
N LYS A 68 8.88 0.56 -2.59
CA LYS A 68 9.62 -0.67 -2.24
C LYS A 68 10.44 -1.19 -3.41
N ARG A 69 9.88 -1.14 -4.63
CA ARG A 69 10.62 -1.46 -5.86
C ARG A 69 11.84 -0.54 -6.03
N TRP A 70 11.71 0.75 -5.77
CA TRP A 70 12.84 1.70 -5.84
C TRP A 70 13.84 1.59 -4.67
N ALA A 71 13.41 1.21 -3.47
CA ALA A 71 14.32 0.90 -2.37
C ALA A 71 15.18 -0.33 -2.72
N ARG A 72 14.55 -1.38 -3.27
CA ARG A 72 15.23 -2.55 -3.79
C ARG A 72 16.16 -2.25 -4.98
N GLU A 73 15.72 -1.42 -5.93
CA GLU A 73 16.54 -0.98 -7.07
C GLU A 73 17.73 -0.08 -6.65
N ARG A 74 17.67 0.59 -5.49
CA ARG A 74 18.77 1.39 -4.93
C ARG A 74 19.74 0.59 -4.04
N GLY A 75 19.50 -0.70 -3.82
CA GLY A 75 20.38 -1.56 -3.03
C GLY A 75 20.38 -1.26 -1.52
N GLU A 76 19.30 -0.69 -0.99
CA GLU A 76 19.11 -0.41 0.44
C GLU A 76 18.34 -1.56 1.12
N GLU A 77 18.82 -2.81 0.97
CA GLU A 77 18.28 -4.00 1.65
C GLU A 77 19.17 -4.43 2.84
#